data_AF-A0A2W6C1I9-F1
#
_entry.id   AF-A0A2W6C1I9-F1
#
_cell.length_a   1.000
_cell.length_b   1.000
_cell.length_c   1.000
_cell.angle_alpha   90.00
_cell.angle_beta   90.00
_cell.angle_gamma   90.00
#
_symmetry.space_group_name_H-M   'P 1'
#
loop_
_entity.id
_entity.type
_entity.pdbx_description
1 polymer ?
#
loop_
_entity_poly.entity_id
_entity_poly.type
_entity_poly.pdbx_seq_one_letter_code
_entity_poly.pdbx_strand_id
1 'polypeptide(L)'
;AMMLDMKRTFDEVVSEHSTPERAEAIFDNPFYQSLSSSFAGTQEYMAMEKLGQLVAAAEWDLIVVDTPPSRSALDFLDAPHRLGRFLDGKMIRLLTMPARAGGKAYLRVVTASVGVFAKVFTRVLGGDLIRDLSSFVAALESMFGGFRERAQHTYELLKSPGTAFVVVAAPEPDALREASYFVERLSAERMPLAGLVINRVHHTAASSGAPALSAARAEAAADLLATRPATEAGSLAEAALRVHVEIASAAEHDARMAKRFCAAHPEVAVVEVPALPVDVHDLDGLRTIGELLSKR
;
A
#
# COMPACT_ATOMS: atom_id res chain seq x y z
N ALA A 1 -16.36 -9.14 3.60
CA ALA A 1 -15.01 -8.59 3.73
C ALA A 1 -14.03 -9.74 3.93
N MET A 2 -12.88 -9.70 3.27
CA MET A 2 -11.78 -10.64 3.51
C MET A 2 -10.55 -9.84 3.93
N MET A 3 -9.72 -10.41 4.78
CA MET A 3 -8.42 -9.85 5.14
C MET A 3 -7.34 -10.75 4.56
N LEU A 4 -6.33 -10.18 3.91
CA LEU A 4 -5.27 -10.95 3.27
C LEU A 4 -4.42 -11.65 4.34
N ASP A 5 -4.45 -12.98 4.37
CA ASP A 5 -3.52 -13.80 5.13
C ASP A 5 -2.38 -14.24 4.21
N MET A 6 -1.20 -13.62 4.39
CA MET A 6 -0.05 -13.84 3.52
C MET A 6 0.41 -15.30 3.50
N LYS A 7 0.51 -15.92 4.67
CA LYS A 7 0.99 -17.28 4.80
C LYS A 7 0.02 -18.22 4.10
N ARG A 8 -1.26 -18.05 4.40
CA ARG A 8 -2.32 -18.86 3.79
C ARG A 8 -2.39 -18.66 2.28
N THR A 9 -2.24 -17.44 1.78
CA THR A 9 -2.24 -17.16 0.33
C THR A 9 -1.05 -17.84 -0.35
N PHE A 10 0.13 -17.83 0.27
CA PHE A 10 1.29 -18.55 -0.26
C PHE A 10 1.09 -20.07 -0.21
N ASP A 11 0.54 -20.61 0.88
CA ASP A 11 0.21 -22.03 1.01
C ASP A 11 -0.82 -22.47 -0.05
N GLU A 12 -1.85 -21.66 -0.30
CA GLU A 12 -2.87 -21.85 -1.35
C GLU A 12 -2.19 -21.89 -2.73
N VAL A 13 -1.34 -20.91 -3.02
CA VAL A 13 -0.56 -20.83 -4.26
C VAL A 13 0.34 -22.04 -4.47
N VAL A 14 1.06 -22.48 -3.43
CA VAL A 14 1.91 -23.70 -3.48
C VAL A 14 1.05 -24.92 -3.80
N SER A 15 -0.10 -25.05 -3.15
CA SER A 15 -1.01 -26.18 -3.32
C SER A 15 -1.65 -26.22 -4.72
N GLU A 16 -2.05 -25.06 -5.25
CA GLU A 16 -2.69 -24.95 -6.57
C GLU A 16 -1.71 -25.18 -7.73
N HIS A 17 -0.43 -24.86 -7.55
CA HIS A 17 0.57 -24.81 -8.64
C HIS A 17 1.70 -25.84 -8.50
N SER A 18 1.62 -26.77 -7.53
CA SER A 18 2.58 -27.86 -7.34
C SER A 18 1.89 -29.22 -7.40
N THR A 19 2.67 -30.27 -7.63
CA THR A 19 2.18 -31.63 -7.32
C THR A 19 2.11 -31.81 -5.79
N PRO A 20 1.23 -32.68 -5.26
CA PRO A 20 1.10 -32.90 -3.82
C PRO A 20 2.45 -33.21 -3.13
N GLU A 21 3.30 -34.00 -3.79
CA GLU A 21 4.62 -34.39 -3.26
C GLU A 21 5.60 -33.20 -3.19
N ARG A 22 5.50 -32.27 -4.15
CA ARG A 22 6.33 -31.05 -4.13
C ARG A 22 5.82 -30.06 -3.11
N ALA A 23 4.50 -29.93 -2.95
CA ALA A 23 3.89 -29.08 -1.93
C ALA A 23 4.33 -29.51 -0.53
N GLU A 24 4.25 -30.82 -0.23
CA GLU A 24 4.73 -31.40 1.04
C GLU A 24 6.21 -31.10 1.28
N ALA A 25 7.07 -31.29 0.28
CA ALA A 25 8.49 -30.97 0.39
C ALA A 25 8.78 -29.47 0.62
N ILE A 26 7.93 -28.57 0.12
CA ILE A 26 8.02 -27.13 0.37
C ILE A 26 7.57 -26.81 1.79
N PHE A 27 6.44 -27.38 2.24
CA PHE A 27 5.88 -27.15 3.58
C PHE A 27 6.77 -27.69 4.70
N ASP A 28 7.46 -28.81 4.47
CA ASP A 28 8.39 -29.41 5.42
C ASP A 28 9.74 -28.69 5.49
N ASN A 29 10.01 -27.75 4.57
CA ASN A 29 11.30 -27.07 4.52
C ASN A 29 11.46 -26.06 5.68
N PRO A 30 12.47 -26.19 6.56
CA PRO A 30 12.69 -25.29 7.69
C PRO A 30 12.89 -23.82 7.28
N PHE A 31 13.48 -23.58 6.10
CA PHE A 31 13.66 -22.26 5.52
C PHE A 31 12.31 -21.63 5.13
N TYR A 32 11.40 -22.42 4.54
CA TYR A 32 10.04 -21.98 4.21
C TYR A 32 9.23 -21.62 5.47
N GLN A 33 9.26 -22.47 6.49
CA GLN A 33 8.56 -22.24 7.75
C GLN A 33 9.06 -20.98 8.46
N SER A 34 10.36 -20.68 8.35
CA SER A 34 10.99 -19.51 8.96
C SER A 34 10.74 -18.21 8.19
N LEU A 35 10.63 -18.27 6.85
CA LEU A 35 10.48 -17.08 5.99
C LEU A 35 9.05 -16.75 5.58
N SER A 36 8.13 -17.72 5.56
CA SER A 36 6.71 -17.49 5.21
C SER A 36 6.04 -16.42 6.08
N SER A 37 6.64 -16.08 7.23
CA SER A 37 6.21 -15.00 8.13
C SER A 37 6.82 -13.62 7.82
N SER A 38 7.87 -13.52 7.00
CA SER A 38 8.78 -12.36 6.97
C SER A 38 9.34 -11.97 5.58
N PHE A 39 8.67 -12.31 4.48
CA PHE A 39 9.08 -11.81 3.17
C PHE A 39 8.77 -10.31 3.03
N ALA A 40 9.81 -9.47 2.92
CA ALA A 40 9.65 -8.07 2.54
C ALA A 40 9.30 -7.97 1.04
N GLY A 41 8.14 -7.40 0.70
CA GLY A 41 7.68 -7.23 -0.68
C GLY A 41 6.77 -8.34 -1.24
N THR A 42 6.40 -9.35 -0.43
CA THR A 42 5.35 -10.32 -0.81
C THR A 42 3.95 -9.83 -0.53
N GLN A 43 3.74 -8.83 0.33
CA GLN A 43 2.38 -8.34 0.62
C GLN A 43 1.71 -7.80 -0.64
N GLU A 44 2.44 -6.97 -1.35
CA GLU A 44 2.09 -6.40 -2.62
C GLU A 44 1.81 -7.45 -3.68
N TYR A 45 2.70 -8.45 -3.78
CA TYR A 45 2.55 -9.53 -4.74
C TYR A 45 1.37 -10.45 -4.41
N MET A 46 1.19 -10.83 -3.14
CA MET A 46 0.07 -11.67 -2.70
C MET A 46 -1.26 -10.97 -2.91
N ALA A 47 -1.31 -9.64 -2.75
CA ALA A 47 -2.49 -8.86 -3.11
C ALA A 47 -2.79 -8.94 -4.62
N MET A 48 -1.77 -8.85 -5.49
CA MET A 48 -1.94 -9.02 -6.95
C MET A 48 -2.38 -10.44 -7.33
N GLU A 49 -1.79 -11.46 -6.73
CA GLU A 49 -2.16 -12.85 -7.00
C GLU A 49 -3.61 -13.10 -6.57
N LYS A 50 -3.98 -12.65 -5.36
CA LYS A 50 -5.34 -12.82 -4.85
C LYS A 50 -6.34 -12.05 -5.71
N LEU A 51 -6.02 -10.83 -6.13
CA LEU A 51 -6.85 -10.07 -7.06
C LEU A 51 -7.05 -10.82 -8.38
N GLY A 52 -5.98 -11.39 -8.94
CA GLY A 52 -6.06 -12.21 -10.15
C GLY A 52 -6.98 -13.42 -9.98
N GLN A 53 -6.87 -14.13 -8.86
CA GLN A 53 -7.76 -15.24 -8.51
C GLN A 53 -9.23 -14.80 -8.40
N LEU A 54 -9.51 -13.70 -7.70
CA LEU A 54 -10.87 -13.19 -7.50
C LEU A 54 -11.53 -12.78 -8.82
N VAL A 55 -10.77 -12.10 -9.70
CA VAL A 55 -11.25 -11.72 -11.03
C VAL A 55 -11.50 -12.96 -11.90
N ALA A 56 -10.60 -13.94 -11.88
CA ALA A 56 -10.74 -15.17 -12.66
C ALA A 56 -11.91 -16.05 -12.20
N ALA A 57 -12.21 -16.06 -10.91
CA ALA A 57 -13.35 -16.80 -10.35
C ALA A 57 -14.70 -16.27 -10.87
N ALA A 58 -14.77 -14.98 -11.23
CA ALA A 58 -15.97 -14.31 -11.75
C ALA A 58 -17.21 -14.47 -10.84
N GLU A 59 -17.01 -14.59 -9.53
CA GLU A 59 -18.08 -14.74 -8.54
C GLU A 59 -18.68 -13.39 -8.08
N TRP A 60 -17.95 -12.29 -8.31
CA TRP A 60 -18.34 -10.95 -7.89
C TRP A 60 -18.44 -10.01 -9.09
N ASP A 61 -19.42 -9.10 -9.05
CA ASP A 61 -19.62 -8.02 -10.02
C ASP A 61 -18.72 -6.81 -9.74
N LEU A 62 -18.31 -6.61 -8.49
CA LEU A 62 -17.41 -5.56 -8.03
C LEU A 62 -16.43 -6.09 -6.98
N ILE A 63 -15.14 -5.80 -7.19
CA ILE A 63 -14.08 -6.07 -6.23
C ILE A 63 -13.49 -4.73 -5.78
N VAL A 64 -13.58 -4.43 -4.49
CA VAL A 64 -12.94 -3.26 -3.87
C VAL A 64 -11.66 -3.73 -3.19
N VAL A 65 -10.52 -3.19 -3.61
CA VAL A 65 -9.20 -3.56 -3.10
C VAL A 65 -8.69 -2.50 -2.15
N ASP A 66 -8.46 -2.89 -0.89
CA ASP A 66 -7.74 -2.06 0.08
C ASP A 66 -6.23 -2.31 -0.06
N THR A 67 -5.45 -1.24 -0.20
CA THR A 67 -4.01 -1.32 -0.43
C THR A 67 -3.25 -1.02 0.87
N PRO A 68 -2.21 -1.79 1.22
CA PRO A 68 -1.40 -1.51 2.41
C PRO A 68 -0.86 -0.07 2.46
N PRO A 69 -0.70 0.53 3.66
CA PRO A 69 -0.17 1.87 3.80
C PRO A 69 1.32 1.88 3.43
N SER A 70 1.66 2.41 2.25
CA SER A 70 3.06 2.59 1.86
C SER A 70 3.23 3.75 0.88
N ARG A 71 4.33 4.50 1.04
CA ARG A 71 4.82 5.49 0.06
C ARG A 71 5.06 4.89 -1.32
N SER A 72 5.16 3.57 -1.38
CA SER A 72 5.20 2.80 -2.59
C SER A 72 3.96 1.91 -2.74
N ALA A 73 2.78 2.49 -2.57
CA ALA A 73 1.55 1.91 -3.12
C ALA A 73 1.63 1.66 -4.65
N LEU A 74 2.71 2.11 -5.32
CA LEU A 74 3.10 1.72 -6.68
C LEU A 74 4.26 0.71 -6.73
N ASP A 75 4.98 0.42 -5.63
CA ASP A 75 5.75 -0.84 -5.53
C ASP A 75 4.81 -2.04 -5.62
N PHE A 76 3.52 -1.88 -5.29
CA PHE A 76 2.48 -2.85 -5.67
C PHE A 76 2.44 -3.13 -7.17
N LEU A 77 2.60 -2.09 -7.98
CA LEU A 77 2.69 -2.19 -9.44
C LEU A 77 4.06 -2.69 -9.92
N ASP A 78 5.14 -2.42 -9.17
CA ASP A 78 6.50 -2.82 -9.53
C ASP A 78 6.91 -4.20 -8.95
N ALA A 79 6.08 -4.79 -8.08
CA ALA A 79 6.28 -6.11 -7.46
C ALA A 79 6.58 -7.23 -8.48
N PRO A 80 5.92 -7.31 -9.66
CA PRO A 80 6.26 -8.30 -10.68
C PRO A 80 7.72 -8.18 -11.16
N HIS A 81 8.19 -6.94 -11.35
CA HIS A 81 9.55 -6.66 -11.81
C HIS A 81 10.62 -6.83 -10.72
N ARG A 82 10.27 -6.60 -9.44
CA ARG A 82 11.21 -6.81 -8.32
C ARG A 82 11.43 -8.29 -8.05
N LEU A 83 10.38 -9.10 -8.05
CA LEU A 83 10.49 -10.56 -7.88
C LEU A 83 11.26 -11.19 -9.05
N GLY A 84 10.94 -10.79 -10.29
CA GLY A 84 11.70 -11.22 -11.47
C GLY A 84 13.20 -10.91 -11.36
N ARG A 85 13.56 -9.68 -10.95
CA ARG A 85 14.96 -9.27 -10.75
C ARG A 85 15.67 -10.03 -9.63
N PHE A 86 14.98 -10.38 -8.55
CA PHE A 86 15.55 -11.19 -7.47
C PHE A 86 15.91 -12.60 -7.97
N LEU A 87 15.00 -13.22 -8.74
CA LEU A 87 15.16 -14.57 -9.28
C LEU A 87 16.21 -14.63 -10.41
N ASP A 88 16.28 -13.60 -11.25
CA ASP A 88 17.33 -13.44 -12.26
C ASP A 88 18.67 -13.01 -11.66
N GLY A 89 18.73 -12.80 -10.34
CA GLY A 89 19.93 -12.44 -9.61
C GLY A 89 21.06 -13.45 -9.82
N LYS A 90 22.26 -12.94 -10.14
CA LYS A 90 23.47 -13.76 -10.38
C LYS A 90 23.78 -14.74 -9.25
N MET A 91 23.38 -14.44 -8.00
CA MET A 91 23.56 -15.33 -6.85
C MET A 91 22.62 -16.54 -6.87
N ILE A 92 21.32 -16.36 -7.17
CA ILE A 92 20.36 -17.48 -7.27
C ILE A 92 20.77 -18.41 -8.40
N ARG A 93 21.10 -17.88 -9.58
CA ARG A 93 21.61 -18.68 -10.72
C ARG A 93 22.88 -19.47 -10.41
N LEU A 94 23.77 -18.94 -9.55
CA LEU A 94 24.99 -19.63 -9.14
C LEU A 94 24.69 -20.78 -8.15
N LEU A 95 23.66 -20.63 -7.31
CA LEU A 95 23.22 -21.65 -6.35
C LEU A 95 22.38 -22.75 -6.99
N THR A 96 21.55 -22.42 -7.99
CA THR A 96 20.68 -23.39 -8.70
C THR A 96 21.38 -24.12 -9.85
N MET A 97 22.60 -23.71 -10.22
CA MET A 97 23.33 -24.37 -11.30
C MET A 97 23.58 -25.85 -10.95
N PRO A 98 23.09 -26.81 -11.76
CA PRO A 98 23.24 -28.21 -11.45
C PRO A 98 24.72 -28.59 -11.47
N ALA A 99 25.20 -29.20 -10.39
CA ALA A 99 26.57 -29.72 -10.25
C ALA A 99 26.96 -30.78 -11.32
N ARG A 100 26.03 -31.14 -12.22
CA ARG A 100 26.17 -32.15 -13.28
C ARG A 100 26.32 -31.59 -14.71
N ALA A 101 26.47 -30.29 -14.91
CA ALA A 101 26.92 -29.74 -16.21
C ALA A 101 28.46 -29.68 -16.27
N GLY A 102 29.13 -30.80 -16.00
CA GLY A 102 30.59 -30.92 -15.90
C GLY A 102 31.26 -31.37 -17.20
N GLY A 103 30.99 -30.71 -18.32
CA GLY A 103 31.84 -30.84 -19.51
C GLY A 103 33.22 -30.26 -19.20
N LYS A 104 34.27 -31.08 -19.34
CA LYS A 104 35.68 -30.87 -18.91
C LYS A 104 36.38 -29.57 -19.36
N ALA A 105 35.71 -28.61 -19.98
CA ALA A 105 36.29 -27.41 -20.55
C ALA A 105 36.08 -26.10 -19.74
N TYR A 106 35.06 -26.00 -18.88
CA TYR A 106 34.72 -24.70 -18.24
C TYR A 106 35.34 -24.49 -16.82
N LEU A 107 35.97 -25.52 -16.24
CA LEU A 107 36.40 -25.50 -14.84
C LEU A 107 37.65 -24.68 -14.54
N ARG A 108 38.38 -24.16 -15.55
CA ARG A 108 39.71 -23.56 -15.33
C ARG A 108 39.73 -22.05 -15.09
N VAL A 109 38.61 -21.32 -15.25
CA VAL A 109 38.60 -19.85 -15.06
C VAL A 109 37.65 -19.38 -13.95
N VAL A 110 36.76 -20.23 -13.41
CA VAL A 110 35.76 -19.82 -12.39
C VAL A 110 36.01 -20.42 -10.98
N THR A 111 36.92 -21.38 -10.84
CA THR A 111 37.00 -22.22 -9.62
C THR A 111 37.85 -21.66 -8.47
N ALA A 112 38.74 -20.69 -8.70
CA ALA A 112 39.60 -20.17 -7.63
C ALA A 112 38.93 -19.09 -6.76
N SER A 113 38.07 -18.25 -7.34
CA SER A 113 37.43 -17.12 -6.63
C SER A 113 36.06 -17.48 -6.04
N VAL A 114 35.28 -18.40 -6.63
CA VAL A 114 33.96 -18.79 -6.12
C VAL A 114 34.02 -19.76 -4.92
N GLY A 115 35.01 -20.65 -4.89
CA GLY A 115 35.13 -21.68 -3.83
C GLY A 115 35.51 -21.13 -2.45
N VAL A 116 36.20 -19.98 -2.40
CA VAL A 116 36.57 -19.31 -1.15
C VAL A 116 35.36 -18.57 -0.55
N PHE A 117 34.57 -17.88 -1.39
CA PHE A 117 33.36 -17.19 -0.94
C PHE A 117 32.30 -18.16 -0.43
N ALA A 118 32.12 -19.31 -1.07
CA ALA A 118 31.20 -20.35 -0.60
C ALA A 118 31.59 -20.83 0.82
N LYS A 119 32.86 -21.17 1.07
CA LYS A 119 33.35 -21.63 2.38
C LYS A 119 33.19 -20.60 3.51
N VAL A 120 33.37 -19.31 3.20
CA VAL A 120 33.17 -18.23 4.17
C VAL A 120 31.68 -18.07 4.49
N PHE A 121 30.79 -18.15 3.49
CA PHE A 121 29.35 -18.13 3.71
C PHE A 121 28.83 -19.35 4.47
N THR A 122 29.32 -20.57 4.18
CA THR A 122 28.93 -21.80 4.92
C THR A 122 29.33 -21.77 6.39
N ARG A 123 30.44 -21.11 6.72
CA ARG A 123 30.97 -21.03 8.08
C ARG A 123 30.24 -19.99 8.95
N VAL A 124 29.61 -18.99 8.32
CA VAL A 124 28.87 -17.92 9.00
C VAL A 124 27.37 -18.23 9.10
N LEU A 125 26.79 -18.91 8.09
CA LEU A 125 25.35 -19.18 7.99
C LEU A 125 24.92 -20.63 8.29
N GLY A 126 25.88 -21.55 8.43
CA GLY A 126 25.61 -22.99 8.60
C GLY A 126 25.38 -23.71 7.27
N GLY A 127 25.92 -24.93 7.13
CA GLY A 127 25.80 -25.72 5.89
C GLY A 127 24.39 -26.25 5.63
N ASP A 128 23.60 -26.41 6.68
CA ASP A 128 22.22 -26.89 6.59
C ASP A 128 21.28 -25.80 6.05
N LEU A 129 21.46 -24.54 6.46
CA LEU A 129 20.68 -23.42 5.93
C LEU A 129 20.86 -23.24 4.40
N ILE A 130 22.08 -23.41 3.90
CA ILE A 130 22.36 -23.31 2.45
C ILE A 130 21.72 -24.47 1.68
N ARG A 131 21.67 -25.65 2.29
CA ARG A 131 21.02 -26.83 1.70
C ARG A 131 19.51 -26.66 1.65
N ASP A 132 18.92 -26.17 2.74
CA ASP A 132 17.48 -25.92 2.86
C ASP A 132 17.04 -24.83 1.88
N LEU A 133 17.81 -23.74 1.76
CA LEU A 133 17.61 -22.70 0.75
C LEU A 133 17.69 -23.26 -0.68
N SER A 134 18.72 -24.04 -0.99
CA SER A 134 18.88 -24.63 -2.33
C SER A 134 17.73 -25.58 -2.68
N SER A 135 17.30 -26.40 -1.72
CA SER A 135 16.17 -27.33 -1.86
C SER A 135 14.86 -26.58 -2.10
N PHE A 136 14.63 -25.52 -1.32
CA PHE A 136 13.47 -24.64 -1.45
C PHE A 136 13.40 -23.97 -2.83
N VAL A 137 14.50 -23.38 -3.29
CA VAL A 137 14.55 -22.71 -4.59
C VAL A 137 14.32 -23.70 -5.74
N ALA A 138 14.90 -24.90 -5.69
CA ALA A 138 14.70 -25.94 -6.69
C ALA A 138 13.25 -26.49 -6.70
N ALA A 139 12.62 -26.57 -5.54
CA ALA A 139 11.21 -26.98 -5.43
C ALA A 139 10.27 -25.94 -6.05
N LEU A 140 10.58 -24.65 -5.90
CA LEU A 140 9.78 -23.53 -6.39
C LEU A 140 10.09 -23.06 -7.82
N GLU A 141 11.19 -23.50 -8.45
CA GLU A 141 11.64 -23.02 -9.77
C GLU A 141 10.53 -23.06 -10.85
N SER A 142 9.73 -24.13 -10.87
CA SER A 142 8.59 -24.26 -11.80
C SER A 142 7.41 -23.36 -11.46
N MET A 143 7.19 -23.05 -10.19
CA MET A 143 6.14 -22.12 -9.76
C MET A 143 6.51 -20.67 -10.09
N PHE A 144 7.80 -20.33 -9.94
CA PHE A 144 8.34 -18.98 -10.20
C PHE A 144 8.22 -18.52 -11.65
N GLY A 145 8.30 -19.43 -12.61
CA GLY A 145 8.07 -19.10 -14.02
C GLY A 145 6.65 -18.59 -14.29
N GLY A 146 5.64 -19.24 -13.71
CA GLY A 146 4.23 -18.85 -13.84
C GLY A 146 3.87 -17.57 -13.07
N PHE A 147 4.57 -17.28 -11.97
CA PHE A 147 4.33 -16.06 -11.19
C PHE A 147 4.51 -14.78 -11.99
N ARG A 148 5.56 -14.70 -12.82
CA ARG A 148 5.81 -13.50 -13.62
C ARG A 148 4.70 -13.24 -14.64
N GLU A 149 4.20 -14.30 -15.27
CA GLU A 149 3.13 -14.21 -16.27
C GLU A 149 1.80 -13.78 -15.63
N ARG A 150 1.43 -14.37 -14.49
CA ARG A 150 0.22 -14.00 -13.75
C ARG A 150 0.29 -12.59 -13.19
N ALA A 151 1.43 -12.21 -12.64
CA ALA A 151 1.64 -10.86 -12.13
C ALA A 151 1.51 -9.81 -13.25
N GLN A 152 2.05 -10.10 -14.44
CA GLN A 152 1.85 -9.25 -15.62
C GLN A 152 0.38 -9.22 -16.06
N HIS A 153 -0.31 -10.36 -16.03
CA HIS A 153 -1.72 -10.42 -16.39
C HIS A 153 -2.59 -9.58 -15.46
N THR A 154 -2.43 -9.71 -14.14
CA THR A 154 -3.13 -8.86 -13.16
C THR A 154 -2.78 -7.39 -13.35
N TYR A 155 -1.51 -7.09 -13.66
CA TYR A 155 -1.09 -5.71 -13.93
C TYR A 155 -1.80 -5.10 -15.15
N GLU A 156 -1.97 -5.85 -16.24
CA GLU A 156 -2.75 -5.41 -17.40
C GLU A 156 -4.24 -5.29 -17.09
N LEU A 157 -4.79 -6.15 -16.22
CA LEU A 157 -6.18 -6.03 -15.75
C LEU A 157 -6.42 -4.66 -15.08
N LEU A 158 -5.45 -4.15 -14.31
CA LEU A 158 -5.56 -2.83 -13.69
C LEU A 158 -5.63 -1.66 -14.69
N LYS A 159 -5.21 -1.88 -15.95
CA LYS A 159 -5.31 -0.91 -17.05
C LYS A 159 -6.58 -1.08 -17.87
N SER A 160 -7.36 -2.13 -17.61
CA SER A 160 -8.52 -2.47 -18.44
C SER A 160 -9.71 -1.53 -18.20
N PRO A 161 -10.56 -1.32 -19.22
CA PRO A 161 -11.85 -0.67 -19.03
C PRO A 161 -12.70 -1.50 -18.05
N GLY A 162 -13.00 -0.92 -16.88
CA GLY A 162 -13.68 -1.62 -15.78
C GLY A 162 -12.93 -1.52 -14.44
N THR A 163 -11.65 -1.15 -14.47
CA THR A 163 -10.90 -0.74 -13.27
C THR A 163 -11.03 0.76 -13.04
N ALA A 164 -11.00 1.18 -11.77
CA ALA A 164 -10.91 2.58 -11.38
C ALA A 164 -10.07 2.71 -10.10
N PHE A 165 -9.16 3.67 -10.07
CA PHE A 165 -8.35 4.00 -8.90
C PHE A 165 -8.98 5.18 -8.15
N VAL A 166 -9.06 5.08 -6.82
CA VAL A 166 -9.45 6.18 -5.93
C VAL A 166 -8.26 6.45 -5.02
N VAL A 167 -7.67 7.64 -5.14
CA VAL A 167 -6.58 8.06 -4.26
C VAL A 167 -7.19 8.64 -3.00
N VAL A 168 -6.65 8.32 -1.82
CA VAL A 168 -7.14 8.85 -0.54
C VAL A 168 -5.97 9.50 0.19
N ALA A 169 -6.15 10.73 0.65
CA ALA A 169 -5.13 11.46 1.40
C ALA A 169 -5.76 12.34 2.48
N ALA A 170 -5.06 12.50 3.61
CA ALA A 170 -5.38 13.57 4.56
C ALA A 170 -4.96 14.94 3.99
N PRO A 171 -5.52 16.06 4.45
CA PRO A 171 -5.12 17.42 4.06
C PRO A 171 -3.75 17.83 4.62
N GLU A 172 -2.80 16.91 4.65
CA GLU A 172 -1.44 17.09 5.17
C GLU A 172 -0.44 17.25 4.01
N PRO A 173 0.60 18.09 4.16
CA PRO A 173 1.56 18.36 3.08
C PRO A 173 2.28 17.12 2.55
N ASP A 174 2.61 16.15 3.41
CA ASP A 174 3.27 14.91 3.00
C ASP A 174 2.28 13.99 2.27
N ALA A 175 1.07 13.81 2.81
CA ALA A 175 0.04 12.95 2.23
C ALA A 175 -0.41 13.43 0.84
N LEU A 176 -0.62 14.74 0.66
CA LEU A 176 -1.00 15.29 -0.63
C LEU A 176 0.13 15.29 -1.65
N ARG A 177 1.39 15.41 -1.21
CA ARG A 177 2.55 15.23 -2.11
C ARG A 177 2.62 13.79 -2.62
N GLU A 178 2.39 12.82 -1.75
CA GLU A 178 2.31 11.41 -2.12
C GLU A 178 1.11 11.14 -3.05
N ALA A 179 -0.04 11.76 -2.80
CA ALA A 179 -1.20 11.69 -3.69
C ALA A 179 -0.89 12.26 -5.09
N SER A 180 -0.22 13.42 -5.17
CA SER A 180 0.21 14.01 -6.45
C SER A 180 1.14 13.06 -7.21
N TYR A 181 2.14 12.49 -6.54
CA TYR A 181 3.02 11.48 -7.15
C TYR A 181 2.22 10.27 -7.67
N PHE A 182 1.22 9.82 -6.91
CA PHE A 182 0.38 8.69 -7.30
C PHE A 182 -0.45 8.99 -8.54
N VAL A 183 -1.10 10.17 -8.58
CA VAL A 183 -1.86 10.65 -9.73
C VAL A 183 -0.99 10.72 -10.99
N GLU A 184 0.21 11.30 -10.88
CA GLU A 184 1.15 11.41 -12.00
C GLU A 184 1.58 10.03 -12.51
N ARG A 185 1.84 9.07 -11.61
CA ARG A 185 2.20 7.71 -12.00
C ARG A 185 1.04 6.98 -12.68
N LEU A 186 -0.18 7.07 -12.14
CA LEU A 186 -1.35 6.44 -12.77
C LEU A 186 -1.56 6.98 -14.19
N SER A 187 -1.41 8.30 -14.37
CA SER A 187 -1.48 8.95 -15.68
C SER A 187 -0.39 8.42 -16.63
N ALA A 188 0.87 8.34 -16.16
CA ALA A 188 1.99 7.81 -16.94
C ALA A 188 1.79 6.34 -17.36
N GLU A 189 1.21 5.51 -16.48
CA GLU A 189 0.91 4.10 -16.74
C GLU A 189 -0.41 3.86 -17.48
N ARG A 190 -1.16 4.93 -17.78
CA ARG A 190 -2.50 4.91 -18.41
C ARG A 190 -3.52 4.10 -17.60
N MET A 191 -3.43 4.19 -16.27
CA MET A 191 -4.39 3.59 -15.36
C MET A 191 -5.56 4.55 -15.11
N PRO A 192 -6.82 4.08 -15.12
CA PRO A 192 -8.00 4.91 -14.98
C PRO A 192 -8.15 5.44 -13.54
N LEU A 193 -7.91 6.73 -13.34
CA LEU A 193 -8.14 7.43 -12.07
C LEU A 193 -9.59 7.96 -12.00
N ALA A 194 -10.33 7.58 -10.96
CA ALA A 194 -11.66 8.13 -10.69
C ALA A 194 -11.59 9.49 -9.98
N GLY A 195 -10.64 9.67 -9.05
CA GLY A 195 -10.48 10.92 -8.32
C GLY A 195 -9.65 10.80 -7.04
N LEU A 196 -9.55 11.91 -6.32
CA LEU A 196 -8.95 12.04 -5.01
C LEU A 196 -10.04 12.24 -3.94
N VAL A 197 -9.96 11.47 -2.85
CA VAL A 197 -10.67 11.72 -1.61
C VAL A 197 -9.72 12.44 -0.64
N ILE A 198 -10.05 13.68 -0.29
CA ILE A 198 -9.37 14.37 0.81
C ILE A 198 -10.13 14.02 2.09
N ASN A 199 -9.56 13.14 2.89
CA ASN A 199 -10.17 12.59 4.10
C ASN A 199 -9.82 13.43 5.32
N ARG A 200 -10.71 13.44 6.32
CA ARG A 200 -10.54 14.16 7.60
C ARG A 200 -10.42 15.69 7.44
N VAL A 201 -11.21 16.27 6.54
CA VAL A 201 -11.29 17.73 6.38
C VAL A 201 -12.03 18.37 7.56
N HIS A 202 -11.51 19.48 8.06
CA HIS A 202 -12.18 20.29 9.06
C HIS A 202 -13.04 21.36 8.40
N HIS A 203 -14.25 21.54 8.94
CA HIS A 203 -15.13 22.63 8.52
C HIS A 203 -15.56 23.43 9.74
N THR A 204 -15.68 24.73 9.54
CA THR A 204 -16.31 25.62 10.50
C THR A 204 -17.80 25.74 10.19
N ALA A 205 -18.63 25.72 11.22
CA ALA A 205 -20.06 25.93 11.04
C ALA A 205 -20.31 27.37 10.58
N ALA A 206 -21.04 27.54 9.47
CA ALA A 206 -21.65 28.81 9.17
C ALA A 206 -22.78 29.07 10.18
N SER A 207 -22.76 30.23 10.84
CA SER A 207 -23.91 30.67 11.63
C SER A 207 -24.98 31.21 10.68
N SER A 208 -26.26 30.96 10.97
CA SER A 208 -27.39 31.35 10.13
C SER A 208 -27.27 32.79 9.62
N GLY A 209 -26.98 32.95 8.33
CA GLY A 209 -26.90 34.25 7.64
C GLY A 209 -25.54 34.97 7.70
N ALA A 210 -24.50 34.37 8.29
CA ALA A 210 -23.16 34.96 8.34
C ALA A 210 -22.09 33.94 7.88
N PRO A 211 -21.04 34.40 7.19
CA PRO A 211 -19.89 33.54 6.90
C PRO A 211 -19.27 33.03 8.20
N ALA A 212 -18.67 31.84 8.14
CA ALA A 212 -17.96 31.30 9.28
C ALA A 212 -16.90 32.28 9.80
N LEU A 213 -16.77 32.37 11.12
CA LEU A 213 -15.78 33.23 11.77
C LEU A 213 -14.37 32.69 11.43
N SER A 214 -13.50 33.53 10.88
CA SER A 214 -12.12 33.12 10.59
C SER A 214 -11.32 32.92 11.88
N ALA A 215 -10.24 32.13 11.81
CA ALA A 215 -9.37 31.87 12.96
C ALA A 215 -8.85 33.19 13.55
N ALA A 216 -8.32 34.07 12.71
CA ALA A 216 -7.78 35.36 13.15
C ALA A 216 -8.83 36.27 13.82
N ARG A 217 -10.09 36.24 13.36
CA ARG A 217 -11.16 37.04 13.98
C ARG A 217 -11.61 36.45 15.31
N ALA A 218 -11.68 35.12 15.41
CA ALA A 218 -11.99 34.43 16.65
C ALA A 218 -10.91 34.66 17.70
N GLU A 219 -9.63 34.62 17.30
CA GLU A 219 -8.48 34.87 18.17
C GLU A 219 -8.52 36.30 18.73
N ALA A 220 -8.69 37.29 17.86
CA ALA A 220 -8.81 38.69 18.28
C ALA A 220 -10.00 38.93 19.23
N ALA A 221 -11.12 38.25 19.01
CA ALA A 221 -12.28 38.33 19.90
C ALA A 221 -12.03 37.68 21.26
N ALA A 222 -11.33 36.54 21.30
CA ALA A 222 -10.95 35.87 22.53
C ALA A 222 -9.96 36.72 23.35
N ASP A 223 -8.95 37.31 22.68
CA ASP A 223 -8.00 38.23 23.32
C ASP A 223 -8.70 39.44 23.95
N LEU A 224 -9.68 40.01 23.24
CA LEU A 224 -10.47 41.13 23.77
C LEU A 224 -11.26 40.72 25.02
N LEU A 225 -11.85 39.53 25.04
CA LEU A 225 -12.58 39.03 26.22
C LEU A 225 -11.65 38.79 27.41
N ALA A 226 -10.44 38.30 27.17
CA ALA A 226 -9.43 38.09 28.22
C ALA A 226 -9.01 39.41 28.92
N THR A 227 -9.14 40.56 28.25
CA THR A 227 -8.85 41.88 28.86
C THR A 227 -9.98 42.44 29.73
N ARG A 228 -11.17 41.83 29.67
CA ARG A 228 -12.36 42.29 30.41
C ARG A 228 -12.44 41.64 31.78
N PRO A 229 -13.14 42.25 32.75
CA PRO A 229 -13.44 41.59 34.03
C PRO A 229 -14.12 40.24 33.81
N ALA A 230 -13.63 39.20 34.49
CA ALA A 230 -14.14 37.85 34.33
C ALA A 230 -15.62 37.78 34.75
N THR A 231 -16.45 37.33 33.82
CA THR A 231 -17.84 36.92 34.05
C THR A 231 -17.97 35.49 33.58
N GLU A 232 -18.86 34.69 34.17
CA GLU A 232 -19.06 33.29 33.78
C GLU A 232 -19.35 33.16 32.27
N ALA A 233 -20.23 34.01 31.75
CA ALA A 233 -20.54 34.08 30.33
C ALA A 233 -19.35 34.52 29.47
N GLY A 234 -18.56 35.50 29.95
CA GLY A 234 -17.36 35.98 29.25
C GLY A 234 -16.27 34.91 29.17
N SER A 235 -16.03 34.19 30.26
CA SER A 235 -15.06 33.08 30.30
C SER A 235 -15.49 31.91 29.43
N LEU A 236 -16.79 31.57 29.42
CA LEU A 236 -17.32 30.55 28.51
C LEU A 236 -17.18 30.96 27.04
N ALA A 237 -17.50 32.21 26.71
CA ALA A 237 -17.37 32.74 25.36
C ALA A 237 -15.91 32.78 24.88
N GLU A 238 -14.98 33.18 25.75
CA GLU A 238 -13.55 33.13 25.49
C GLU A 238 -13.10 31.69 25.19
N ALA A 239 -13.45 30.73 26.06
CA ALA A 239 -13.07 29.33 25.88
C ALA A 239 -13.65 28.75 24.57
N ALA A 240 -14.92 29.04 24.25
CA ALA A 240 -15.54 28.61 22.99
C ALA A 240 -14.83 29.22 21.77
N LEU A 241 -14.42 30.49 21.83
CA LEU A 241 -13.65 31.13 20.76
C LEU A 241 -12.27 30.50 20.60
N ARG A 242 -11.59 30.12 21.68
CA ARG A 242 -10.29 29.42 21.60
C ARG A 242 -10.42 28.05 20.92
N VAL A 243 -11.43 27.27 21.27
CA VAL A 243 -11.73 26.00 20.57
C VAL A 243 -12.05 26.26 19.08
N HIS A 244 -12.81 27.32 18.78
CA HIS A 244 -13.09 27.71 17.40
C HIS A 244 -11.83 28.10 16.63
N VAL A 245 -10.85 28.78 17.25
CA VAL A 245 -9.57 29.13 16.61
C VAL A 245 -8.85 27.88 16.13
N GLU A 246 -8.81 26.81 16.93
CA GLU A 246 -8.17 25.55 16.55
C GLU A 246 -8.85 24.93 15.32
N ILE A 247 -10.18 24.79 15.35
CA ILE A 247 -10.97 24.21 14.24
C ILE A 247 -10.87 25.08 12.99
N ALA A 248 -10.97 26.40 13.13
CA ALA A 248 -10.89 27.35 12.01
C ALA A 248 -9.50 27.37 11.38
N SER A 249 -8.44 27.28 12.18
CA SER A 249 -7.06 27.21 11.67
C SER A 249 -6.83 25.94 10.87
N ALA A 250 -7.34 24.81 11.36
CA ALA A 250 -7.33 23.53 10.64
C ALA A 250 -8.14 23.62 9.34
N ALA A 251 -9.39 24.10 9.38
CA ALA A 251 -10.23 24.25 8.19
C ALA A 251 -9.60 25.17 7.12
N GLU A 252 -9.00 26.29 7.54
CA GLU A 252 -8.28 27.18 6.63
C GLU A 252 -7.00 26.54 6.08
N HIS A 253 -6.31 25.70 6.85
CA HIS A 253 -5.18 24.90 6.37
C HIS A 253 -5.63 23.89 5.31
N ASP A 254 -6.65 23.11 5.63
CA ASP A 254 -7.18 22.05 4.77
C ASP A 254 -7.64 22.63 3.42
N ALA A 255 -8.40 23.74 3.45
CA ALA A 255 -8.84 24.44 2.25
C ALA A 255 -7.67 24.95 1.38
N ARG A 256 -6.58 25.44 2.00
CA ARG A 256 -5.38 25.85 1.26
C ARG A 256 -4.69 24.65 0.62
N MET A 257 -4.62 23.53 1.32
CA MET A 257 -3.99 22.29 0.84
C MET A 257 -4.78 21.69 -0.33
N ALA A 258 -6.10 21.54 -0.18
CA ALA A 258 -7.00 21.11 -1.25
C ALA A 258 -6.89 22.01 -2.48
N LYS A 259 -6.93 23.34 -2.31
CA LYS A 259 -6.79 24.30 -3.41
C LYS A 259 -5.46 24.17 -4.16
N ARG A 260 -4.35 23.90 -3.46
CA ARG A 260 -3.04 23.69 -4.10
C ARG A 260 -3.03 22.41 -4.93
N PHE A 261 -3.60 21.33 -4.41
CA PHE A 261 -3.72 20.08 -5.15
C PHE A 261 -4.57 20.26 -6.43
N CYS A 262 -5.77 20.84 -6.30
CA CYS A 262 -6.66 21.08 -7.44
C CYS A 262 -6.03 22.01 -8.51
N ALA A 263 -5.19 22.96 -8.09
CA ALA A 263 -4.47 23.83 -9.03
C ALA A 263 -3.37 23.08 -9.80
N ALA A 264 -2.75 22.06 -9.19
CA ALA A 264 -1.73 21.23 -9.82
C ALA A 264 -2.33 20.14 -10.72
N HIS A 265 -3.51 19.62 -10.36
CA HIS A 265 -4.19 18.52 -11.06
C HIS A 265 -5.66 18.87 -11.37
N PRO A 266 -5.91 19.86 -12.26
CA PRO A 266 -7.27 20.37 -12.53
C PRO A 266 -8.22 19.34 -13.16
N GLU A 267 -7.68 18.28 -13.76
CA GLU A 267 -8.42 17.17 -14.36
C GLU A 267 -8.91 16.12 -13.35
N VAL A 268 -8.39 16.14 -12.12
CA VAL A 268 -8.70 15.14 -11.10
C VAL A 268 -9.93 15.59 -10.31
N ALA A 269 -10.99 14.77 -10.33
CA ALA A 269 -12.16 15.00 -9.48
C ALA A 269 -11.76 14.85 -8.00
N VAL A 270 -12.22 15.78 -7.15
CA VAL A 270 -11.93 15.79 -5.71
C VAL A 270 -13.22 15.72 -4.92
N VAL A 271 -13.25 14.86 -3.90
CA VAL A 271 -14.30 14.80 -2.88
C VAL A 271 -13.67 15.00 -1.51
N GLU A 272 -14.25 15.89 -0.70
CA GLU A 272 -13.83 16.13 0.68
C GLU A 272 -14.71 15.32 1.63
N VAL A 273 -14.08 14.55 2.53
CA VAL A 273 -14.77 13.81 3.59
C VAL A 273 -14.41 14.45 4.94
N PRO A 274 -15.41 14.93 5.70
CA PRO A 274 -15.15 15.60 6.96
C PRO A 274 -14.55 14.67 8.01
N ALA A 275 -13.75 15.22 8.91
CA ALA A 275 -13.35 14.52 10.13
C ALA A 275 -14.59 14.28 11.01
N LEU A 276 -14.97 13.01 11.17
CA LEU A 276 -16.10 12.63 12.02
C LEU A 276 -15.72 12.79 13.51
N PRO A 277 -16.68 13.16 14.38
CA PRO A 277 -16.44 13.33 15.81
C PRO A 277 -16.24 12.01 16.56
N VAL A 278 -16.48 10.88 15.89
CA VAL A 278 -16.36 9.52 16.42
C VAL A 278 -15.60 8.65 15.43
N ASP A 279 -14.97 7.61 15.96
CA ASP A 279 -14.26 6.64 15.13
C ASP A 279 -15.23 5.77 14.31
N VAL A 280 -14.81 5.35 13.12
CA VAL A 280 -15.64 4.54 12.22
C VAL A 280 -15.29 3.08 12.42
N HIS A 281 -16.04 2.40 13.27
CA HIS A 281 -15.78 1.00 13.64
C HIS A 281 -16.99 0.07 13.49
N ASP A 282 -18.12 0.58 12.98
CA ASP A 282 -19.35 -0.17 12.77
C ASP A 282 -19.98 0.12 11.39
N LEU A 283 -21.04 -0.62 11.07
CA LEU A 283 -21.71 -0.51 9.78
C LEU A 283 -22.42 0.83 9.58
N ASP A 284 -22.84 1.50 10.65
CA ASP A 284 -23.53 2.79 10.55
C ASP A 284 -22.54 3.92 10.27
N GLY A 285 -21.36 3.87 10.90
CA GLY A 285 -20.22 4.72 10.54
C GLY A 285 -19.78 4.51 9.09
N LEU A 286 -19.68 3.25 8.63
CA LEU A 286 -19.33 2.96 7.24
C LEU A 286 -20.39 3.47 6.24
N ARG A 287 -21.69 3.34 6.57
CA ARG A 287 -22.77 3.93 5.77
C ARG A 287 -22.65 5.45 5.69
N THR A 288 -22.36 6.10 6.82
CA THR A 288 -22.14 7.55 6.88
C THR A 288 -21.01 7.99 5.96
N ILE A 289 -19.88 7.26 5.96
CA ILE A 289 -18.78 7.52 5.02
C ILE A 289 -19.21 7.30 3.57
N GLY A 290 -19.96 6.23 3.28
CA GLY A 290 -20.48 5.97 1.94
C GLY A 290 -21.41 7.09 1.42
N GLU A 291 -22.26 7.64 2.29
CA GLU A 291 -23.10 8.80 1.96
C GLU A 291 -22.27 10.06 1.70
N LEU A 292 -21.21 10.30 2.50
CA LEU A 292 -20.32 11.45 2.31
C LEU A 292 -19.53 11.35 1.00
N LEU A 293 -19.06 10.16 0.64
CA LEU A 293 -18.35 9.90 -0.62
C LEU A 293 -19.25 10.04 -1.87
N SER A 294 -20.56 9.86 -1.72
CA SER A 294 -21.52 9.88 -2.84
C SER A 294 -22.25 11.21 -3.02
N LYS A 295 -22.10 12.16 -2.09
CA LYS A 295 -22.61 13.52 -2.23
C LYS A 295 -21.83 14.24 -3.35
N ARG A 296 -22.48 14.40 -4.50
CA ARG A 296 -22.04 15.26 -5.61
C ARG A 296 -22.46 16.70 -5.40
#